data_AF-S4NZV4-F1
#
_entry.id   AF-S4NZV4-F1
#
_cell.length_a   1.000
_cell.length_b   1.000
_cell.length_c   1.000
_cell.angle_alpha   90.00
_cell.angle_beta   90.00
_cell.angle_gamma   90.00
#
_symmetry.space_group_name_H-M   'P 1'
#
loop_
_entity.id
_entity.type
_entity.pdbx_description
1 polymer ?
#
loop_
_entity_poly.entity_id
_entity_poly.type
_entity_poly.pdbx_seq_one_letter_code
_entity_poly.pdbx_strand_id
1 'polypeptide(L)'
;MSKVLLSQELPDIENLLKLNPTVKPYSNLVPSAQTKKNKQHWKRNSDRKCGTCPSLEKNFDDIKHTTLSERGALKEAARCLKCADAPCQKSCPTQIDVKS
;
A
#
# COMPACT_ATOMS: atom_id res chain seq x y z
N MET A 1 17.46 29.48 34.89
CA MET A 1 16.91 29.46 33.51
C MET A 1 17.47 28.23 32.83
N SER A 2 16.61 27.30 32.43
CA SER A 2 16.98 26.07 31.73
C SER A 2 17.70 26.45 30.43
N LYS A 3 18.92 25.96 30.24
CA LYS A 3 19.73 26.28 29.06
C LYS A 3 19.18 25.49 27.88
N VAL A 4 18.42 26.15 27.01
CA VAL A 4 17.91 25.53 25.77
C VAL A 4 19.09 25.26 24.85
N LEU A 5 19.32 24.00 24.51
CA LEU A 5 20.31 23.60 23.53
C LEU A 5 19.66 23.65 22.14
N LEU A 6 20.08 24.60 21.30
CA LEU A 6 19.52 24.78 19.95
C LEU A 6 19.71 23.54 19.05
N SER A 7 20.65 22.67 19.38
CA SER A 7 20.98 21.45 18.63
C SER A 7 20.21 20.22 19.11
N GLN A 8 19.29 20.36 20.07
CA GLN A 8 18.47 19.27 20.59
C GLN A 8 17.00 19.57 20.36
N GLU A 9 16.25 18.53 20.04
CA GLU A 9 14.81 18.62 19.86
C GLU A 9 14.12 18.87 21.20
N LEU A 10 13.03 19.62 21.17
CA LEU A 10 12.17 19.82 22.34
C LEU A 10 11.35 18.55 22.62
N PRO A 11 10.86 18.34 23.86
CA PRO A 11 10.15 17.11 24.22
C PRO A 11 8.89 16.82 23.38
N ASP A 12 8.21 17.87 22.91
CA ASP A 12 7.07 17.76 21.99
C ASP A 12 7.50 17.24 20.60
N ILE A 13 8.63 17.72 20.07
CA ILE A 13 9.19 17.23 18.80
C ILE A 13 9.70 15.79 18.94
N GLU A 14 10.38 15.46 20.04
CA GLU A 14 10.80 14.09 20.34
C GLU A 14 9.59 13.14 20.38
N ASN A 15 8.47 13.59 20.92
CA ASN A 15 7.23 12.82 20.92
C ASN A 15 6.67 12.57 19.52
N LEU A 16 6.78 13.54 18.59
CA LEU A 16 6.40 13.37 17.19
C LEU A 16 7.33 12.41 16.44
N LEU A 17 8.63 12.44 16.77
CA LEU A 17 9.65 11.63 16.11
C LEU A 17 9.71 10.16 16.57
N LYS A 18 8.82 9.72 17.47
CA LYS A 18 8.78 8.34 18.02
C LYS A 18 8.72 7.23 16.97
N LEU A 19 8.14 7.49 15.79
CA LEU A 19 8.01 6.52 14.69
C LEU A 19 8.97 6.79 13.52
N ASN A 20 9.84 7.80 13.64
CA ASN A 20 10.84 8.09 12.62
C ASN A 20 11.83 6.91 12.52
N PRO A 21 12.13 6.39 11.32
CA PRO A 21 13.03 5.26 11.17
C PRO A 21 14.45 5.56 11.70
N THR A 22 14.97 4.67 12.52
CA THR A 22 16.33 4.70 13.06
C THR A 22 17.04 3.36 12.84
N VAL A 23 18.37 3.40 12.68
CA VAL A 23 19.17 2.19 12.54
C VAL A 23 19.30 1.51 13.89
N LYS A 24 18.87 0.25 14.00
CA LYS A 24 19.00 -0.52 15.24
C LYS A 24 20.37 -1.22 15.28
N PRO A 25 21.18 -1.02 16.33
CA PRO A 25 22.47 -1.69 16.45
C PRO A 25 22.36 -3.19 16.80
N TYR A 26 21.17 -3.67 17.18
CA TYR A 26 20.93 -5.04 17.64
C TYR A 26 19.69 -5.66 16.98
N SER A 27 19.53 -6.97 17.15
CA SER A 27 18.34 -7.71 16.71
C SER A 27 17.08 -7.37 17.52
N ASN A 28 15.91 -7.51 16.91
CA ASN A 28 14.62 -7.37 17.60
C ASN A 28 14.21 -8.69 18.27
N LEU A 29 13.71 -8.62 19.51
CA LEU A 29 13.11 -9.75 20.22
C LEU A 29 11.63 -9.46 20.49
N VAL A 30 10.72 -10.21 19.85
CA VAL A 30 9.27 -10.09 20.06
C VAL A 30 8.65 -11.49 20.16
N PRO A 31 7.95 -11.83 21.26
CA PRO A 31 7.34 -13.16 21.41
C PRO A 31 6.31 -13.47 20.31
N SER A 32 6.23 -14.74 19.92
CA SER A 32 5.26 -15.22 18.92
C SER A 32 3.80 -14.92 19.28
N ALA A 33 3.47 -14.87 20.57
CA ALA A 33 2.14 -14.46 21.02
C ALA A 33 1.82 -13.00 20.65
N GLN A 34 2.80 -12.11 20.79
CA GLN A 34 2.64 -10.69 20.45
C GLN A 34 2.64 -10.46 18.95
N THR A 35 3.49 -11.16 18.19
CA THR A 35 3.49 -11.03 16.71
C THR A 35 2.16 -11.48 16.10
N LYS A 36 1.52 -12.52 16.66
CA LYS A 36 0.16 -12.96 16.25
C LYS A 36 -0.90 -11.88 16.51
N LYS A 37 -0.88 -11.22 17.68
CA LYS A 37 -1.77 -10.09 17.99
C LYS A 37 -1.52 -8.91 17.05
N ASN A 38 -0.26 -8.53 16.87
CA ASN A 38 0.13 -7.41 15.99
C ASN A 38 -0.28 -7.67 14.53
N LYS A 39 -0.18 -8.91 14.05
CA LYS A 39 -0.58 -9.28 12.68
C LYS A 39 -2.05 -8.98 12.39
N GLN A 40 -2.94 -9.17 13.37
CA GLN A 40 -4.36 -8.88 13.22
C GLN A 40 -4.61 -7.37 13.12
N HIS A 41 -3.90 -6.57 13.92
CA HIS A 41 -4.05 -5.11 13.94
C HIS A 41 -3.68 -4.44 12.59
N TRP A 42 -2.70 -4.97 11.86
CA TRP A 42 -2.20 -4.38 10.60
C TRP A 42 -2.71 -5.08 9.32
N LYS A 43 -3.75 -5.92 9.41
CA LYS A 43 -4.26 -6.72 8.28
C LYS A 43 -4.94 -5.82 7.23
N ARG A 44 -4.52 -5.90 5.96
CA ARG A 44 -5.05 -5.09 4.84
C ARG A 44 -5.89 -5.88 3.83
N ASN A 45 -5.47 -7.10 3.51
CA ASN A 45 -6.17 -7.97 2.56
C ASN A 45 -7.16 -8.90 3.29
N SER A 46 -8.02 -9.58 2.52
CA SER A 46 -8.95 -10.57 3.06
C SER A 46 -8.23 -11.60 3.94
N ASP A 47 -8.87 -11.96 5.05
CA ASP A 47 -8.38 -13.02 5.91
C ASP A 47 -8.80 -14.37 5.34
N ARG A 48 -7.82 -15.27 5.15
CA ARG A 48 -8.04 -16.64 4.67
C ARG A 48 -8.83 -17.47 5.68
N LYS A 49 -8.88 -17.05 6.94
CA LYS A 49 -9.61 -17.72 8.03
C LYS A 49 -11.02 -17.18 8.25
N CYS A 50 -11.39 -16.10 7.57
CA CYS A 50 -12.73 -15.52 7.68
C CYS A 50 -13.71 -16.38 6.88
N GLY A 51 -14.65 -17.03 7.58
CA GLY A 51 -15.71 -17.85 6.96
C GLY A 51 -17.00 -17.08 6.68
N THR A 52 -17.09 -15.83 7.13
CA THR A 52 -18.26 -14.98 6.95
C THR A 52 -17.99 -13.90 5.91
N CYS A 53 -18.92 -13.73 4.98
CA CYS A 53 -18.93 -12.62 4.05
C CYS A 53 -19.76 -11.47 4.63
N PRO A 54 -19.35 -10.20 4.46
CA PRO A 54 -20.21 -9.07 4.76
C PRO A 54 -21.47 -9.11 3.89
N SER A 55 -22.58 -8.58 4.40
CA SER A 55 -23.82 -8.46 3.61
C SER A 55 -23.60 -7.48 2.46
N LEU A 56 -24.09 -7.85 1.27
CA LEU A 56 -24.04 -7.04 0.05
C LEU A 56 -25.45 -6.65 -0.43
N GLU A 57 -26.47 -6.78 0.42
CA GLU A 57 -27.85 -6.42 0.05
C GLU A 57 -27.92 -4.95 -0.40
N LYS A 58 -28.42 -4.72 -1.62
CA LYS A 58 -28.55 -3.39 -2.25
C LYS A 58 -27.23 -2.62 -2.38
N ASN A 59 -26.08 -3.30 -2.40
CA ASN A 59 -24.80 -2.70 -2.73
C ASN A 59 -24.53 -2.83 -4.25
N PHE A 60 -24.31 -1.69 -4.91
CA PHE A 60 -24.00 -1.61 -6.35
C PHE A 60 -22.67 -0.86 -6.59
N ASP A 61 -21.75 -0.92 -5.63
CA ASP A 61 -20.45 -0.28 -5.72
C ASP A 61 -19.59 -0.96 -6.80
N ASP A 62 -18.64 -0.21 -7.37
CA ASP A 62 -17.69 -0.76 -8.33
C ASP A 62 -16.65 -1.65 -7.64
N ILE A 63 -16.79 -2.98 -7.78
CA ILE A 63 -15.88 -3.98 -7.22
C ILE A 63 -14.77 -4.44 -8.18
N LYS A 64 -14.68 -3.87 -9.39
CA LYS A 64 -13.69 -4.32 -10.38
C LYS A 64 -12.27 -4.05 -9.87
N HIS A 65 -11.47 -5.11 -9.76
CA HIS A 65 -10.05 -4.99 -9.42
C HIS A 65 -9.21 -4.26 -10.47
N THR A 66 -9.76 -4.05 -11.67
CA THR A 66 -9.11 -3.35 -12.78
C THR A 66 -9.40 -1.84 -12.82
N THR A 67 -10.28 -1.33 -11.93
CA THR A 67 -10.55 0.10 -11.86
C THR A 67 -9.32 0.84 -11.32
N LEU A 68 -8.84 1.83 -12.07
CA LEU A 68 -7.67 2.64 -11.72
C LEU A 68 -8.07 4.10 -11.51
N SER A 69 -7.51 4.72 -10.46
CA SER A 69 -7.50 6.18 -10.34
C SER A 69 -6.41 6.79 -11.22
N GLU A 70 -6.45 8.11 -11.45
CA GLU A 70 -5.47 8.83 -12.28
C GLU A 70 -4.01 8.46 -11.92
N ARG A 71 -3.67 8.48 -10.62
CA ARG A 71 -2.33 8.08 -10.15
C ARG A 71 -1.96 6.65 -10.54
N GLY A 72 -2.91 5.71 -10.44
CA GLY A 72 -2.71 4.33 -10.84
C GLY A 72 -2.57 4.18 -12.35
N ALA A 73 -3.41 4.88 -13.10
CA ALA A 73 -3.42 4.88 -14.56
C ALA A 73 -2.11 5.43 -15.14
N LEU A 74 -1.61 6.58 -14.63
CA LEU A 74 -0.32 7.15 -15.05
C LEU A 74 0.84 6.17 -14.81
N LYS A 75 0.85 5.52 -13.64
CA LYS A 75 1.88 4.52 -13.31
C LYS A 75 1.83 3.31 -14.25
N GLU A 76 0.63 2.78 -14.51
CA GLU A 76 0.45 1.60 -15.34
C GLU A 76 0.71 1.89 -16.83
N ALA A 77 0.31 3.06 -17.32
CA ALA A 77 0.62 3.53 -18.67
C ALA A 77 2.12 3.78 -18.88
N ALA A 78 2.83 4.28 -17.86
CA ALA A 78 4.28 4.42 -17.89
C ALA A 78 5.01 3.07 -17.83
N ARG A 79 4.42 2.07 -17.16
CA ARG A 79 4.95 0.69 -17.09
C ARG A 79 4.83 -0.04 -18.43
N CYS A 80 3.85 0.29 -19.26
CA CYS A 80 3.69 -0.29 -20.60
C CYS A 80 4.90 0.02 -21.49
N LEU A 81 5.46 -1.02 -22.10
CA LEU A 81 6.66 -0.95 -22.96
C LEU A 81 6.41 -0.31 -24.34
N LYS A 82 5.14 -0.10 -24.73
CA LYS A 82 4.75 0.52 -26.01
C LYS A 82 5.40 -0.16 -27.23
N CYS A 83 5.24 -1.48 -27.31
CA CYS A 83 5.87 -2.33 -28.33
C CYS A 83 5.57 -1.88 -29.78
N ALA A 84 6.57 -1.93 -30.66
CA ALA A 84 6.37 -1.82 -32.10
C ALA A 84 5.85 -3.18 -32.63
N ASP A 85 4.64 -3.21 -33.21
CA ASP A 85 3.86 -4.43 -33.52
C ASP A 85 3.27 -5.14 -32.28
N ALA A 86 2.43 -4.40 -31.55
CA ALA A 86 1.92 -4.84 -30.26
C ALA A 86 1.01 -6.09 -30.38
N PRO A 87 1.35 -7.22 -29.73
CA PRO A 87 0.52 -8.42 -29.78
C PRO A 87 -0.85 -8.19 -29.13
N CYS A 88 -0.95 -7.29 -28.15
CA CYS A 88 -2.23 -6.93 -27.52
C CYS A 88 -3.23 -6.31 -28.51
N GLN A 89 -2.76 -5.53 -29.49
CA GLN A 89 -3.62 -4.97 -30.53
C GLN A 89 -4.11 -6.06 -31.50
N LYS A 90 -3.23 -6.99 -31.89
CA LYS A 90 -3.59 -8.14 -32.74
C LYS A 90 -4.59 -9.08 -32.09
N SER A 91 -4.52 -9.23 -30.77
CA SER A 91 -5.46 -10.03 -30.00
C SER A 91 -6.79 -9.31 -29.72
N CYS A 92 -6.88 -8.00 -29.97
CA CYS A 92 -8.10 -7.24 -29.76
C CYS A 92 -9.09 -7.49 -30.92
N PRO A 93 -10.33 -7.97 -30.67
CA PRO A 93 -11.31 -8.22 -31.74
C PRO A 93 -11.63 -6.99 -32.60
N THR A 94 -11.54 -5.80 -32.01
CA THR A 94 -11.78 -4.51 -32.67
C THR A 94 -10.49 -3.79 -33.08
N GLN A 95 -9.33 -4.42 -32.90
CA GLN A 95 -8.01 -3.91 -33.30
C GLN A 95 -7.64 -2.52 -32.74
N ILE A 96 -8.09 -2.22 -31.51
CA ILE A 96 -7.74 -0.97 -30.81
C ILE A 96 -6.21 -0.84 -30.73
N ASP A 97 -5.69 0.34 -31.08
CA ASP A 97 -4.28 0.66 -30.87
C ASP A 97 -4.00 0.88 -29.38
N VAL A 98 -3.61 -0.21 -28.68
CA VAL A 98 -3.31 -0.21 -27.24
C VAL A 98 -1.98 0.47 -26.91
N LYS A 99 -1.10 0.62 -27.91
CA LYS A 99 0.25 1.19 -27.71
C LYS A 99 0.19 2.71 -27.55
N SER A 100 -0.65 3.35 -28.35
CA SER A 100 -0.83 4.80 -28.46
C SER A 100 -1.71 5.35 -27.35
#